data_AF-A0A930P5L1-F1
#
_entry.id   AF-A0A930P5L1-F1
#
_cell.length_a   1.000
_cell.length_b   1.000
_cell.length_c   1.000
_cell.angle_alpha   90.00
_cell.angle_beta   90.00
_cell.angle_gamma   90.00
#
_symmetry.space_group_name_H-M   'P 1'
#
loop_
_entity.id
_entity.type
_entity.pdbx_description
1 polymer ?
#
loop_
_entity_poly.entity_id
_entity_poly.type
_entity_poly.pdbx_seq_one_letter_code
_entity_poly.pdbx_strand_id
1 'polypeptide(L)' 'MKKRTAVLLMLSILALMLGACTQKEEQQAKGLKIVTSFYPVYAMVKEVSGDLNDVRMIQSSTGIHSFEPSAND' A
#
# COMPACT_ATOMS: atom_id res chain seq x y z
N MET A 1 2.06 -38.34 37.15
CA MET A 1 2.97 -37.49 36.34
C MET A 1 2.52 -37.33 34.88
N LYS A 2 2.10 -38.41 34.20
CA LYS A 2 1.64 -38.41 32.78
C LYS A 2 0.53 -37.39 32.44
N LYS A 3 -0.42 -37.15 33.35
CA LYS A 3 -1.50 -36.16 33.15
C LYS A 3 -1.01 -34.72 33.21
N ARG A 4 -0.01 -34.42 34.07
CA ARG A 4 0.58 -33.08 34.20
C ARG A 4 1.45 -32.73 33.00
N THR A 5 2.20 -33.71 32.48
CA THR A 5 2.97 -33.55 31.24
C THR A 5 2.08 -33.35 30.02
N ALA A 6 0.93 -34.04 29.93
CA ALA A 6 -0.02 -33.85 28.83
C ALA A 6 -0.63 -32.43 28.82
N VAL A 7 -0.96 -31.90 30.01
CA VAL A 7 -1.49 -30.52 30.14
C VAL A 7 -0.45 -29.48 29.73
N LEU A 8 0.82 -29.65 30.15
CA LEU A 8 1.91 -28.75 29.77
C LEU A 8 2.14 -28.74 28.25
N LEU A 9 2.04 -29.89 27.60
CA LEU A 9 2.21 -30.04 26.16
C LEU A 9 1.05 -29.39 25.39
N MET A 10 -0.18 -29.46 25.91
CA MET A 10 -1.31 -28.78 25.29
C MET A 10 -1.20 -27.24 25.44
N LEU A 11 -0.70 -26.76 26.58
CA LEU A 11 -0.46 -25.33 26.82
C LEU A 11 0.62 -24.75 25.91
N SER A 12 1.69 -25.50 25.66
CA SER A 12 2.76 -25.05 24.76
C SER A 12 2.29 -24.94 23.30
N ILE A 13 1.47 -25.89 22.84
CA ILE A 13 0.84 -25.85 21.52
C ILE A 13 -0.08 -24.64 21.41
N LEU A 14 -0.88 -24.36 22.45
CA LEU A 14 -1.77 -23.20 22.46
C LEU A 14 -1.00 -21.88 22.40
N ALA A 15 0.10 -21.77 23.14
CA ALA A 15 0.99 -20.59 23.11
C ALA A 15 1.62 -20.36 21.72
N LEU A 16 2.01 -21.44 21.03
CA LEU A 16 2.50 -21.39 19.64
C LEU A 16 1.43 -20.89 18.67
N MET A 17 0.18 -21.33 18.82
CA MET A 17 -0.93 -20.87 17.98
C MET A 17 -1.28 -19.39 18.21
N LEU A 18 -1.15 -18.91 19.45
CA LEU A 18 -1.38 -17.50 19.81
C LEU A 18 -0.29 -16.57 19.26
N GLY A 19 0.97 -17.03 19.14
CA GLY A 19 2.07 -16.24 18.58
C GLY A 19 2.07 -16.11 17.06
N ALA A 20 1.25 -16.89 16.34
CA ALA A 20 1.19 -16.88 14.88
C ALA A 20 0.43 -15.69 14.30
N CYS A 21 -0.36 -14.97 15.11
CA CYS A 21 -1.10 -13.77 14.71
C CYS A 21 -0.34 -12.47 14.98
N THR A 22 0.99 -12.46 14.84
CA THR A 22 1.70 -11.17 14.83
C THR A 22 1.32 -10.42 13.56
N GLN A 23 0.68 -9.27 13.72
CA GLN A 23 0.43 -8.34 12.63
C GLN A 23 1.82 -7.91 12.13
N LYS A 24 2.22 -8.40 10.96
CA LYS A 24 3.37 -7.81 10.28
C LYS A 24 3.03 -6.35 10.13
N GLU A 25 3.83 -5.45 10.71
CA GLU A 25 3.87 -4.09 10.21
C GLU A 25 4.11 -4.23 8.71
N GLU A 26 3.06 -4.00 7.92
CA GLU A 26 3.23 -3.75 6.51
C GLU A 26 4.17 -2.56 6.48
N GLN A 27 5.44 -2.86 6.21
CA GLN A 27 6.42 -1.89 5.80
C GLN A 27 5.80 -1.26 4.57
N GLN A 28 5.03 -0.19 4.77
CA GLN A 28 4.07 0.35 3.81
C GLN A 28 4.84 0.50 2.51
N ALA A 29 4.63 -0.45 1.59
CA ALA A 29 5.36 -0.46 0.35
C ALA A 29 4.97 0.86 -0.28
N LYS A 30 5.93 1.78 -0.41
CA LYS A 30 5.68 3.11 -0.95
C LYS A 30 4.94 2.88 -2.26
N GLY A 31 3.69 3.32 -2.33
CA GLY A 31 2.81 3.04 -3.46
C GLY A 31 3.41 3.46 -4.79
N LEU A 32 2.73 3.11 -5.88
CA LEU A 32 3.16 3.50 -7.21
C LEU A 32 3.26 5.03 -7.29
N LYS A 33 4.24 5.52 -8.07
CA LYS A 33 4.28 6.90 -8.50
C LYS A 33 3.60 6.99 -9.85
N ILE A 34 2.45 7.67 -9.89
CA ILE A 34 1.62 7.78 -11.07
C ILE A 34 1.63 9.26 -11.49
N VAL A 35 2.08 9.50 -12.72
CA VAL A 35 2.02 10.82 -13.35
C VAL A 35 0.91 10.79 -14.40
N THR A 36 0.07 11.82 -14.39
CA THR A 36 -1.08 11.96 -15.29
C THR A 36 -0.94 13.22 -16.15
N SER A 37 -1.51 13.20 -17.34
CA SER A 37 -1.34 14.27 -18.33
C SER A 37 -2.20 15.51 -18.06
N PHE A 38 -3.45 15.33 -17.65
CA PHE A 38 -4.39 16.44 -17.43
C PHE A 38 -5.53 16.07 -16.46
N TYR A 39 -6.29 17.09 -16.06
CA TYR A 39 -7.17 17.03 -14.87
C TYR A 39 -8.20 15.88 -14.84
N PRO A 40 -8.97 15.58 -15.91
CA PRO A 40 -9.91 14.47 -15.89
C PRO A 40 -9.27 13.11 -15.61
N VAL A 41 -8.08 12.85 -16.15
CA VAL A 41 -7.34 11.60 -15.90
C VAL A 41 -6.78 11.61 -14.49
N TYR A 42 -6.21 12.73 -14.05
CA TYR A 42 -5.75 12.92 -12.67
C TYR A 42 -6.85 12.61 -11.65
N ALA A 43 -8.03 13.23 -11.80
CA ALA A 43 -9.14 13.11 -10.87
C ALA A 43 -9.66 11.66 -10.80
N MET A 44 -9.86 11.03 -11.96
CA MET A 44 -10.29 9.64 -12.03
C MET A 44 -9.30 8.70 -11.33
N VAL A 45 -8.00 8.84 -11.62
CA VAL A 45 -6.98 7.96 -11.02
C VAL A 45 -6.83 8.24 -9.53
N LYS A 46 -6.92 9.50 -9.09
CA LYS A 46 -6.84 9.86 -7.68
C LYS A 46 -8.01 9.27 -6.88
N GLU A 47 -9.23 9.33 -7.43
CA GLU A 47 -10.43 8.78 -6.80
C GLU A 47 -10.35 7.25 -6.68
N VAL A 48 -9.91 6.57 -7.75
CA VAL A 48 -9.74 5.10 -7.73
C VAL A 48 -8.60 4.67 -6.82
N SER A 49 -7.52 5.45 -6.75
CA SER A 49 -6.32 5.09 -5.99
C SER A 49 -6.41 5.40 -4.50
N GLY A 50 -7.24 6.35 -4.08
CA GLY A 50 -7.28 6.84 -2.70
C GLY A 50 -5.89 7.26 -2.17
N ASP A 51 -5.52 6.69 -1.03
CA ASP A 51 -4.25 6.96 -0.34
C ASP A 51 -3.15 5.92 -0.61
N LEU A 52 -3.41 4.97 -1.53
CA LEU A 52 -2.49 3.87 -1.81
C LEU A 52 -1.28 4.31 -2.64
N ASN A 53 -1.42 5.28 -3.55
CA ASN A 53 -0.39 5.67 -4.52
C ASN A 53 -0.14 7.20 -4.53
N ASP A 54 1.07 7.59 -4.92
CA ASP A 54 1.44 9.00 -5.18
C ASP A 54 0.99 9.38 -6.60
N VAL A 55 -0.20 9.98 -6.70
CA VAL A 55 -0.79 10.44 -7.96
C VAL A 55 -0.54 11.95 -8.12
N ARG A 56 0.15 12.31 -9.20
CA ARG A 56 0.39 13.71 -9.59
C ARG A 56 -0.03 13.98 -11.03
N MET A 57 -0.25 15.26 -11.33
CA MET A 57 -0.52 15.73 -12.67
C MET A 57 0.68 16.54 -13.17
N ILE A 58 1.04 16.38 -14.44
CA ILE A 58 1.99 17.26 -15.10
C ILE A 58 1.45 18.68 -15.04
N GLN A 59 2.30 19.62 -14.65
CA GLN A 59 1.93 21.02 -14.53
C GLN A 59 2.31 21.73 -15.82
N SER A 60 1.30 22.19 -16.55
CA SER A 60 1.51 23.00 -17.75
C SER A 60 0.78 24.33 -17.62
N SER A 61 1.47 25.40 -18.02
CA SER A 61 0.85 26.72 -18.25
C SER A 61 0.15 26.80 -19.61
N THR A 62 0.40 25.85 -20.52
CA THR A 62 -0.26 25.74 -21.83
C THR A 62 -1.41 24.74 -21.77
N GLY A 63 -2.45 24.96 -22.58
CA GLY A 63 -3.60 24.07 -22.65
C GLY A 63 -3.21 22.66 -23.13
N ILE A 64 -3.99 21.66 -22.76
CA ILE A 64 -3.70 20.22 -22.99
C ILE A 64 -3.47 19.84 -24.46
N HIS A 65 -3.99 20.63 -25.40
CA HIS A 65 -3.88 20.37 -26.83
C HIS A 65 -2.56 20.89 -27.43
N SER A 66 -1.91 21.82 -26.76
CA SER A 66 -0.66 22.46 -27.21
C SER A 66 0.48 22.21 -26.23
N PHE A 67 0.31 21.28 -25.30
CA PHE A 67 1.34 20.93 -24.35
C PHE A 67 2.38 20.02 -25.02
N GLU A 68 3.65 20.38 -24.87
CA GLU A 68 4.79 19.60 -25.32
C GLU A 68 5.69 19.31 -24.12
N PRO A 69 5.89 18.02 -23.75
CA PRO A 69 6.68 17.64 -22.59
C PRO A 69 8.14 18.11 -22.71
N SER A 70 8.67 18.67 -21.62
CA SER A 70 10.09 18.95 -21.46
C SER A 70 10.83 17.73 -20.89
N ALA A 71 12.16 17.82 -20.83
CA ALA A 71 12.97 16.79 -20.17
C ALA A 71 12.74 16.68 -18.65
N ASN A 72 12.03 17.65 -18.04
CA ASN A 72 11.72 17.67 -16.61
C ASN A 72 10.30 17.14 -16.29
N ASP A 73 9.46 16.94 -17.30
CA ASP A 73 8.10 16.41 -17.14
C ASP A 73 8.10 14.88 -17.12
#